data_AF-A0A120G6C0-F1
#
_entry.id   AF-A0A120G6C0-F1
#
_cell.length_a   1.000
_cell.length_b   1.000
_cell.length_c   1.000
_cell.angle_alpha   90.00
_cell.angle_beta   90.00
_cell.angle_gamma   90.00
#
_symmetry.space_group_name_H-M   'P 1'
#
loop_
_entity.id
_entity.type
_entity.pdbx_description
1 polymer ?
#
loop_
_entity_poly.entity_id
_entity_poly.type
_entity_poly.pdbx_seq_one_letter_code
_entity_poly.pdbx_strand_id
1 'polypeptide(L)'
;MLGAGIVLGFGYIFTHVQTTDFLTRGSFNISGWLATVSLAALWQIAFAPYVSDYSRYLPADVPVAATFWTTYLGSALGSSLAFIFGAVAVLATPVGMDTMDAVKLATGAIGPLMLVLFLLSVISHNALNLYGAVLSIITLIQTFAYRWIPTAKSRAVISIIVLAACSIAAVFASQDFIGHFVDMVLVLLVVLVPWTAINLIDFYAIHKGQYDIASIFRVDGGIYGKYNPQALLAYAVGIAVQIPFMNTPLYVGPISQHINGADLSWVVGLAVTSPLYFWLASRDSAYKRRMDSGKLVGGV
;
A
#
# COMPACT_ATOMS: atom_id res chain seq x y z
N MET A 1 -17.52 4.68 -13.86
CA MET A 1 -18.10 3.58 -14.69
C MET A 1 -18.12 2.26 -13.92
N LEU A 2 -17.00 1.77 -13.37
CA LEU A 2 -16.97 0.54 -12.54
C LEU A 2 -17.99 0.57 -11.39
N GLY A 3 -18.07 1.67 -10.62
CA GLY A 3 -19.02 1.79 -9.50
C GLY A 3 -20.48 1.64 -9.91
N ALA A 4 -20.88 2.18 -11.08
CA ALA A 4 -22.23 1.99 -11.61
C ALA A 4 -22.47 0.53 -12.03
N GLY A 5 -21.45 -0.12 -12.61
CA GLY A 5 -21.49 -1.56 -12.92
C GLY A 5 -21.66 -2.41 -11.67
N ILE A 6 -20.94 -2.09 -10.59
CA ILE A 6 -21.06 -2.78 -9.29
C ILE A 6 -22.48 -2.63 -8.72
N VAL A 7 -23.07 -1.44 -8.77
CA VAL A 7 -24.45 -1.21 -8.30
C VAL A 7 -25.47 -2.00 -9.13
N LEU A 8 -25.29 -2.06 -10.46
CA LEU A 8 -26.13 -2.89 -11.33
C LEU A 8 -25.94 -4.38 -11.03
N GLY A 9 -24.71 -4.81 -10.76
CA GLY A 9 -24.38 -6.17 -10.35
C GLY A 9 -25.05 -6.55 -9.03
N PHE A 10 -25.05 -5.66 -8.03
CA PHE A 10 -25.79 -5.87 -6.79
C PHE A 10 -27.29 -6.06 -7.06
N GLY A 11 -27.90 -5.17 -7.85
CA GLY A 11 -29.32 -5.27 -8.21
C GLY A 11 -29.66 -6.60 -8.89
N TYR A 12 -28.77 -7.10 -9.76
CA TYR A 12 -28.96 -8.39 -10.41
C TYR A 12 -28.81 -9.57 -9.42
N ILE A 13 -27.78 -9.55 -8.57
CA ILE A 13 -27.55 -10.63 -7.60
C ILE A 13 -28.72 -10.72 -6.63
N PHE A 14 -29.22 -9.60 -6.09
CA PHE A 14 -30.35 -9.61 -5.15
C PHE A 14 -31.68 -10.04 -5.79
N THR A 15 -31.85 -9.87 -7.10
CA THR A 15 -33.06 -10.29 -7.81
C THR A 15 -33.02 -11.75 -8.27
N HIS A 16 -31.83 -12.35 -8.36
CA HIS A 16 -31.61 -13.70 -8.88
C HIS A 16 -30.81 -14.60 -7.91
N VAL A 17 -30.95 -14.40 -6.59
CA VAL A 17 -30.29 -15.25 -5.58
C VAL A 17 -30.74 -16.70 -5.77
N GLN A 18 -29.83 -17.56 -6.20
CA GLN A 18 -30.10 -18.99 -6.42
C GLN A 18 -29.94 -19.84 -5.16
N THR A 19 -29.33 -19.30 -4.10
CA THR A 19 -28.95 -20.04 -2.88
C THR A 19 -29.85 -19.66 -1.69
N THR A 20 -30.54 -20.64 -1.11
CA THR A 20 -31.38 -20.48 0.08
C THR A 20 -30.57 -20.15 1.35
N ASP A 21 -29.27 -20.45 1.34
CA ASP A 21 -28.36 -20.22 2.46
C ASP A 21 -27.63 -18.87 2.41
N PHE A 22 -28.01 -17.95 1.51
CA PHE A 22 -27.28 -16.69 1.30
C PHE A 22 -27.08 -15.87 2.60
N LEU A 23 -28.07 -15.87 3.50
CA LEU A 23 -28.02 -15.14 4.77
C LEU A 23 -27.54 -15.99 5.96
N THR A 24 -27.48 -17.32 5.80
CA THR A 24 -27.13 -18.27 6.87
C THR A 24 -25.76 -18.92 6.68
N ARG A 25 -25.11 -18.70 5.53
CA ARG A 25 -23.81 -19.26 5.19
C ARG A 25 -22.69 -18.47 5.88
N GLY A 26 -22.14 -19.07 6.93
CA GLY A 26 -20.98 -18.58 7.68
C GLY A 26 -21.30 -18.33 9.15
N SER A 27 -20.27 -18.38 9.99
CA SER A 27 -20.33 -18.01 11.39
C SER A 27 -19.29 -16.94 11.70
N PHE A 28 -19.54 -16.11 12.72
CA PHE A 28 -18.54 -15.13 13.15
C PHE A 28 -17.32 -15.87 13.70
N ASN A 29 -16.19 -15.69 13.02
CA ASN A 29 -14.90 -16.20 13.46
C ASN A 29 -13.96 -15.02 13.67
N ILE A 30 -13.41 -14.90 14.87
CA ILE A 30 -12.49 -13.80 15.23
C ILE A 30 -11.23 -13.79 14.35
N SER A 31 -10.73 -14.95 13.94
CA SER A 31 -9.58 -15.06 13.03
C SER A 31 -9.93 -14.55 11.62
N GLY A 32 -11.08 -14.94 11.09
CA GLY A 32 -11.56 -14.45 9.79
C GLY A 32 -11.82 -12.94 9.79
N TRP A 33 -12.36 -12.41 10.89
CA TRP A 33 -12.54 -10.97 11.07
C TRP A 33 -11.19 -10.25 11.12
N LEU A 34 -10.24 -10.73 11.94
CA LEU A 34 -8.89 -10.17 12.02
C LEU A 34 -8.18 -10.21 10.65
N ALA A 35 -8.27 -11.33 9.93
CA ALA A 35 -7.68 -11.46 8.59
C ALA A 35 -8.28 -10.45 7.60
N THR A 36 -9.60 -10.23 7.64
CA THR A 36 -10.28 -9.26 6.77
C THR A 36 -9.84 -7.82 7.10
N VAL A 37 -9.77 -7.48 8.39
CA VAL A 37 -9.31 -6.16 8.85
C VAL A 37 -7.85 -5.93 8.48
N SER A 38 -6.98 -6.93 8.70
CA SER A 38 -5.58 -6.88 8.30
C SER A 38 -5.45 -6.65 6.80
N LEU A 39 -6.15 -7.41 5.95
CA LEU A 39 -6.10 -7.24 4.50
C LEU A 39 -6.53 -5.83 4.06
N ALA A 40 -7.61 -5.31 4.65
CA ALA A 40 -8.10 -3.96 4.37
C ALA A 40 -7.10 -2.87 4.80
N ALA A 41 -6.45 -3.03 5.96
CA ALA A 41 -5.43 -2.10 6.45
C ALA A 41 -4.17 -2.12 5.55
N LEU A 42 -3.71 -3.32 5.17
CA LEU A 42 -2.58 -3.51 4.27
C LEU A 42 -2.81 -2.85 2.91
N TRP A 43 -4.04 -2.98 2.37
CA TRP A 43 -4.44 -2.32 1.13
C TRP A 43 -4.27 -0.79 1.22
N GLN A 44 -4.63 -0.18 2.35
CA GLN A 44 -4.50 1.27 2.51
C GLN A 44 -3.06 1.74 2.68
N ILE A 45 -2.22 0.96 3.37
CA ILE A 45 -0.78 1.26 3.51
C ILE A 45 -0.10 1.20 2.14
N ALA A 46 -0.42 0.20 1.33
CA ALA A 46 0.10 0.08 -0.03
C ALA A 46 -0.30 1.28 -0.92
N PHE A 47 -1.41 1.95 -0.60
CA PHE A 47 -1.87 3.11 -1.35
C PHE A 47 -1.16 4.43 -0.95
N ALA A 48 -0.46 4.46 0.18
CA ALA A 48 0.16 5.67 0.72
C ALA A 48 1.14 6.38 -0.24
N PRO A 49 2.03 5.68 -0.98
CA PRO A 49 2.96 6.34 -1.91
C PRO A 49 2.26 7.08 -3.06
N TYR A 50 1.09 6.61 -3.51
CA TYR A 50 0.36 7.30 -4.58
C TYR A 50 -0.19 8.65 -4.10
N VAL A 51 -0.57 8.75 -2.83
CA VAL A 51 -1.05 10.02 -2.26
C VAL A 51 0.02 11.10 -2.33
N SER A 52 1.28 10.76 -2.03
CA SER A 52 2.39 11.71 -2.15
C SER A 52 2.64 12.16 -3.60
N ASP A 53 2.53 11.25 -4.57
CA ASP A 53 2.77 11.58 -5.98
C ASP A 53 1.73 12.55 -6.55
N TYR A 54 0.46 12.35 -6.21
CA TYR A 54 -0.62 13.22 -6.68
C TYR A 54 -0.69 14.54 -5.92
N SER A 55 -0.31 14.56 -4.64
CA SER A 55 -0.26 15.78 -3.84
C SER A 55 0.65 16.86 -4.43
N ARG A 56 1.67 16.47 -5.20
CA ARG A 56 2.59 17.40 -5.89
C ARG A 56 1.90 18.27 -6.95
N TYR A 57 0.81 17.79 -7.54
CA TYR A 57 0.09 18.49 -8.60
C TYR A 57 -1.05 19.35 -8.05
N LEU A 58 -1.32 19.29 -6.75
CA LEU A 58 -2.35 20.12 -6.12
C LEU A 58 -1.85 21.57 -5.93
N PRO A 59 -2.72 22.57 -6.14
CA PRO A 59 -2.43 23.96 -5.80
C PRO A 59 -2.05 24.12 -4.32
N ALA A 60 -1.14 25.05 -4.03
CA ALA A 60 -0.60 25.27 -2.68
C ALA A 60 -1.63 25.84 -1.67
N ASP A 61 -2.79 26.31 -2.15
CA ASP A 61 -3.87 26.90 -1.36
C ASP A 61 -4.91 25.87 -0.89
N VAL A 62 -4.82 24.61 -1.32
CA VAL A 62 -5.79 23.57 -0.93
C VAL A 62 -5.58 23.14 0.53
N PRO A 63 -6.63 23.18 1.38
CA PRO A 63 -6.51 22.82 2.79
C PRO A 63 -6.27 21.32 2.97
N VAL A 64 -5.32 20.97 3.86
CA VAL A 64 -4.93 19.58 4.17
C VAL A 64 -6.13 18.70 4.53
N ALA A 65 -7.08 19.24 5.32
CA ALA A 65 -8.27 18.50 5.73
C ALA A 65 -9.18 18.12 4.55
N ALA A 66 -9.33 19.00 3.56
CA ALA A 66 -10.14 18.69 2.38
C ALA A 66 -9.48 17.59 1.54
N THR A 67 -8.17 17.69 1.29
CA THR A 67 -7.40 16.65 0.58
C THR A 67 -7.45 15.31 1.31
N PHE A 68 -7.33 15.33 2.65
CA PHE A 68 -7.44 14.12 3.46
C PHE A 68 -8.82 13.47 3.35
N TRP A 69 -9.90 14.20 3.62
CA TRP A 69 -11.25 13.63 3.62
C TRP A 69 -11.71 13.18 2.25
N THR A 70 -11.41 13.94 1.20
CA THR A 70 -11.76 13.54 -0.18
C THR A 70 -11.01 12.28 -0.62
N THR A 71 -9.72 12.18 -0.31
CA THR A 71 -8.92 10.98 -0.61
C THR A 71 -9.36 9.79 0.23
N TYR A 72 -9.58 10.00 1.54
CA TYR A 72 -10.01 8.96 2.47
C TYR A 72 -11.38 8.40 2.10
N LEU A 73 -12.37 9.27 1.87
CA LEU A 73 -13.72 8.85 1.47
C LEU A 73 -13.72 8.20 0.09
N GLY A 74 -12.93 8.74 -0.86
CA GLY A 74 -12.80 8.14 -2.19
C GLY A 74 -12.24 6.72 -2.15
N SER A 75 -11.13 6.53 -1.43
CA SER A 75 -10.51 5.21 -1.24
C SER A 75 -11.42 4.27 -0.45
N ALA A 76 -11.93 4.70 0.71
CA ALA A 76 -12.76 3.88 1.57
C ALA A 76 -14.05 3.44 0.86
N LEU A 77 -14.81 4.38 0.27
CA LEU A 77 -16.05 4.04 -0.42
C LEU A 77 -15.79 3.17 -1.65
N GLY A 78 -14.77 3.50 -2.45
CA GLY A 78 -14.41 2.74 -3.65
C GLY A 78 -14.02 1.29 -3.33
N SER A 79 -13.11 1.12 -2.36
CA SER A 79 -12.66 -0.20 -1.92
C SER A 79 -13.78 -0.99 -1.23
N SER A 80 -14.51 -0.37 -0.29
CA SER A 80 -15.61 -1.05 0.42
C SER A 80 -16.68 -1.57 -0.55
N LEU A 81 -17.06 -0.78 -1.56
CA LEU A 81 -18.03 -1.23 -2.57
C LEU A 81 -17.53 -2.48 -3.33
N ALA A 82 -16.27 -2.50 -3.74
CA ALA A 82 -15.68 -3.64 -4.45
C ALA A 82 -15.54 -4.89 -3.55
N PHE A 83 -15.11 -4.72 -2.30
CA PHE A 83 -14.97 -5.82 -1.34
C PHE A 83 -16.33 -6.44 -0.99
N ILE A 84 -17.35 -5.62 -0.71
CA ILE A 84 -18.69 -6.10 -0.41
C ILE A 84 -19.28 -6.82 -1.63
N PHE A 85 -19.05 -6.29 -2.84
CA PHE A 85 -19.53 -6.93 -4.06
C PHE A 85 -18.91 -8.32 -4.25
N GLY A 86 -17.59 -8.45 -4.07
CA GLY A 86 -16.91 -9.74 -4.14
C GLY A 86 -17.44 -10.73 -3.11
N ALA A 87 -17.65 -10.29 -1.86
CA ALA A 87 -18.21 -11.13 -0.80
C ALA A 87 -19.64 -11.62 -1.15
N VAL A 88 -20.49 -10.72 -1.63
CA VAL A 88 -21.86 -11.04 -2.05
C VAL A 88 -21.89 -11.99 -3.25
N ALA A 89 -21.02 -11.78 -4.24
CA ALA A 89 -20.91 -12.66 -5.39
C ALA A 89 -20.50 -14.09 -4.98
N VAL A 90 -19.50 -14.22 -4.09
CA VAL A 90 -19.08 -15.54 -3.59
C VAL A 90 -20.20 -16.23 -2.80
N LEU A 91 -20.90 -15.49 -1.93
CA LEU A 91 -22.03 -16.05 -1.16
C LEU A 91 -23.18 -16.54 -2.03
N ALA A 92 -23.43 -15.87 -3.17
CA ALA A 92 -24.47 -16.24 -4.12
C ALA A 92 -24.16 -17.51 -4.93
N THR A 93 -22.91 -18.00 -4.91
CA THR A 93 -22.42 -19.12 -5.74
C THR A 93 -21.99 -20.34 -4.92
N PRO A 94 -21.76 -21.52 -5.56
CA PRO A 94 -21.20 -22.69 -4.90
C PRO A 94 -19.79 -22.45 -4.34
N VAL A 95 -19.47 -23.15 -3.25
CA VAL A 95 -18.17 -23.02 -2.56
C VAL A 95 -17.04 -23.61 -3.42
N GLY A 96 -15.89 -22.93 -3.47
CA GLY A 96 -14.68 -23.40 -4.16
C GLY A 96 -14.54 -22.96 -5.62
N MET A 97 -15.43 -22.08 -6.10
CA MET A 97 -15.30 -21.44 -7.41
C MET A 97 -14.26 -20.32 -7.38
N ASP A 98 -13.55 -20.12 -8.49
CA ASP A 98 -12.67 -18.97 -8.63
C ASP A 98 -13.48 -17.67 -8.51
N THR A 99 -12.88 -16.64 -7.91
CA THR A 99 -13.55 -15.36 -7.64
C THR A 99 -14.15 -14.71 -8.89
N MET A 100 -13.50 -14.84 -10.05
CA MET A 100 -13.97 -14.22 -11.29
C MET A 100 -15.12 -15.02 -11.92
N ASP A 101 -15.07 -16.36 -11.80
CA ASP A 101 -16.14 -17.24 -12.22
C ASP A 101 -17.38 -17.09 -11.33
N ALA A 102 -17.18 -16.90 -10.02
CA ALA A 102 -18.24 -16.60 -9.07
C ALA A 102 -18.98 -15.31 -9.43
N VAL A 103 -18.24 -14.24 -9.77
CA VAL A 103 -18.82 -12.97 -10.23
C VAL A 103 -19.61 -13.18 -11.53
N LYS A 104 -19.04 -13.90 -12.50
CA LYS A 104 -19.70 -14.15 -13.80
C LYS A 104 -21.00 -14.94 -13.62
N LEU A 105 -21.00 -15.96 -12.76
CA LEU A 105 -22.17 -16.78 -12.48
C LEU A 105 -23.23 -15.98 -11.70
N ALA A 106 -22.82 -15.25 -10.66
CA ALA A 106 -23.71 -14.46 -9.82
C ALA A 106 -24.39 -13.32 -10.59
N THR A 107 -23.70 -12.73 -11.57
CA THR A 107 -24.23 -11.62 -12.38
C THR A 107 -24.86 -12.04 -13.71
N GLY A 108 -24.87 -13.34 -14.02
CA GLY A 108 -25.56 -13.94 -15.16
C GLY A 108 -25.33 -13.19 -16.48
N ALA A 109 -26.40 -12.63 -17.07
CA ALA A 109 -26.36 -11.93 -18.35
C ALA A 109 -25.45 -10.69 -18.35
N ILE A 110 -25.21 -10.07 -17.18
CA ILE A 110 -24.35 -8.89 -17.02
C ILE A 110 -22.89 -9.32 -16.74
N GLY A 111 -22.64 -10.60 -16.50
CA GLY A 111 -21.31 -11.16 -16.21
C GLY A 111 -20.23 -10.71 -17.18
N PRO A 112 -20.37 -10.90 -18.51
CA PRO A 112 -19.36 -10.45 -19.47
C PRO A 112 -19.05 -8.96 -19.40
N LEU A 113 -20.06 -8.11 -19.17
CA LEU A 113 -19.88 -6.68 -19.01
C LEU A 113 -19.08 -6.36 -17.73
N MET A 114 -19.40 -7.02 -16.62
CA MET A 114 -18.67 -6.86 -15.36
C MET A 114 -17.21 -7.28 -15.50
N LEU A 115 -16.94 -8.40 -16.19
CA LEU A 115 -15.59 -8.87 -16.47
C LEU A 115 -14.78 -7.82 -17.26
N VAL A 116 -15.39 -7.20 -18.28
CA VAL A 116 -14.75 -6.12 -19.05
C VAL A 116 -14.47 -4.91 -18.17
N LEU A 117 -15.42 -4.50 -17.32
CA LEU A 117 -15.24 -3.37 -16.41
C LEU A 117 -14.12 -3.64 -15.39
N PHE A 118 -14.05 -4.85 -14.83
CA PHE A 118 -12.96 -5.26 -13.95
C PHE A 118 -11.63 -5.30 -14.68
N LEU A 119 -11.58 -5.85 -15.88
CA LEU A 119 -10.37 -5.87 -16.72
C LEU A 119 -9.85 -4.45 -16.95
N LEU A 120 -10.71 -3.50 -17.33
CA LEU A 120 -10.32 -2.11 -17.52
C LEU A 120 -9.84 -1.46 -16.21
N SER A 121 -10.46 -1.79 -15.08
CA SER A 121 -10.01 -1.32 -13.76
C SER A 121 -8.62 -1.86 -13.41
N VAL A 122 -8.38 -3.15 -13.65
CA VAL A 122 -7.09 -3.81 -13.41
C VAL A 122 -6.01 -3.22 -14.31
N ILE A 123 -6.31 -2.98 -15.59
CA ILE A 123 -5.37 -2.33 -16.52
C ILE A 123 -5.03 -0.92 -16.02
N SER A 124 -6.05 -0.15 -15.61
CA SER A 124 -5.86 1.22 -15.12
C SER A 124 -4.98 1.26 -13.87
N HIS A 125 -5.19 0.35 -12.92
CA HIS A 125 -4.37 0.27 -11.71
C HIS A 125 -2.94 -0.18 -12.00
N ASN A 126 -2.76 -1.16 -12.90
CA ASN A 126 -1.42 -1.59 -13.31
C ASN A 126 -0.65 -0.48 -14.06
N ALA A 127 -1.34 0.37 -14.83
CA ALA A 127 -0.72 1.53 -15.46
C ALA A 127 -0.14 2.51 -14.43
N LEU A 128 -0.85 2.73 -13.31
CA LEU A 128 -0.35 3.55 -12.20
C LEU A 128 0.86 2.91 -11.52
N ASN A 129 0.82 1.60 -11.30
CA ASN A 129 1.93 0.86 -10.70
C ASN A 129 3.19 0.93 -11.58
N LEU A 130 3.02 0.77 -12.89
CA LEU A 130 4.10 0.90 -13.85
C LEU A 130 4.68 2.32 -13.86
N TYR A 131 3.83 3.34 -13.82
CA TYR A 131 4.26 4.73 -13.74
C TYR A 131 5.13 4.99 -12.49
N GLY A 132 4.67 4.54 -11.32
CA GLY A 132 5.42 4.68 -10.06
C GLY A 132 6.77 3.93 -10.08
N ALA A 133 6.79 2.72 -10.64
CA ALA A 133 8.02 1.93 -10.80
C ALA A 133 9.01 2.64 -11.73
N VAL A 134 8.55 3.18 -12.85
CA VAL A 134 9.39 3.91 -13.81
C VAL A 134 9.98 5.17 -13.18
N LEU A 135 9.17 5.93 -12.44
CA LEU A 135 9.64 7.13 -11.76
C LEU A 135 10.71 6.78 -10.71
N SER A 136 10.48 5.71 -9.94
CA SER A 136 11.43 5.22 -8.92
C SER A 136 12.75 4.73 -9.53
N ILE A 137 12.72 4.07 -10.69
CA ILE A 137 13.92 3.64 -11.42
C ILE A 137 14.68 4.86 -11.96
N ILE A 138 13.96 5.85 -12.49
CA ILE A 138 14.58 7.08 -12.99
C ILE A 138 15.27 7.83 -11.85
N THR A 139 14.63 7.98 -10.69
CA THR A 139 15.25 8.65 -9.54
C THR A 139 16.46 7.86 -9.03
N LEU A 140 16.40 6.52 -9.00
CA LEU A 140 17.55 5.67 -8.67
C LEU A 140 18.71 5.88 -9.64
N ILE A 141 18.45 5.93 -10.95
CA ILE A 141 19.47 6.22 -11.97
C ILE A 141 20.04 7.64 -11.77
N GLN A 142 19.19 8.62 -11.47
CA GLN A 142 19.63 10.00 -11.20
C GLN A 142 20.52 10.12 -9.97
N THR A 143 20.36 9.26 -8.95
CA THR A 143 21.27 9.19 -7.79
C THR A 143 22.72 8.93 -8.21
N PHE A 144 22.93 8.11 -9.24
CA PHE A 144 24.27 7.81 -9.78
C PHE A 144 24.69 8.75 -10.91
N ALA A 145 23.72 9.29 -11.66
CA ALA A 145 23.92 10.17 -12.80
C ALA A 145 23.20 11.52 -12.60
N TYR A 146 23.64 12.31 -11.61
CA TYR A 146 22.96 13.55 -11.18
C TYR A 146 22.75 14.61 -12.28
N ARG A 147 23.53 14.57 -13.37
CA ARG A 147 23.41 15.49 -14.51
C ARG A 147 22.39 15.07 -15.56
N TRP A 148 21.85 13.86 -15.47
CA TRP A 148 20.94 13.32 -16.46
C TRP A 148 19.51 13.79 -16.20
N ILE A 149 18.97 14.55 -17.16
CA ILE A 149 17.58 15.01 -17.14
C ILE A 149 16.76 14.02 -17.98
N PRO A 150 15.81 13.28 -17.37
CA PRO A 150 15.04 12.26 -18.08
C PRO A 150 14.12 12.91 -19.12
N THR A 151 14.40 12.64 -20.40
CA THR A 151 13.55 13.05 -21.53
C THR A 151 12.36 12.10 -21.73
N ALA A 152 11.32 12.54 -22.43
CA ALA A 152 10.12 11.73 -22.70
C ALA A 152 10.44 10.38 -23.37
N LYS A 153 11.46 10.34 -24.23
CA LYS A 153 11.95 9.11 -24.87
C LYS A 153 12.54 8.13 -23.85
N SER A 154 13.36 8.61 -22.90
CA SER A 154 13.93 7.76 -21.85
C SER A 154 12.86 7.19 -20.91
N ARG A 155 11.81 7.98 -20.59
CA ARG A 155 10.66 7.48 -19.82
C ARG A 155 9.92 6.37 -20.55
N ALA A 156 9.66 6.55 -21.84
CA ALA A 156 8.98 5.53 -22.66
C ALA A 156 9.80 4.24 -22.78
N VAL A 157 11.12 4.35 -23.02
CA VAL A 157 12.01 3.19 -23.11
C VAL A 157 12.07 2.42 -21.79
N ILE A 158 12.25 3.13 -20.65
CA ILE A 158 12.26 2.49 -19.34
C ILE A 158 10.91 1.82 -19.05
N SER A 159 9.79 2.47 -19.41
CA SER A 159 8.45 1.88 -19.25
C SER A 159 8.30 0.58 -20.02
N ILE A 160 8.78 0.53 -21.28
CA ILE A 160 8.73 -0.69 -22.10
C ILE A 160 9.61 -1.79 -21.49
N ILE A 161 10.81 -1.46 -21.02
CA ILE A 161 11.72 -2.42 -20.39
C ILE A 161 11.10 -3.01 -19.12
N VAL A 162 10.56 -2.15 -18.24
CA VAL A 162 9.91 -2.59 -17.00
C VAL A 162 8.67 -3.44 -17.32
N LEU A 163 7.85 -3.02 -18.28
CA LEU A 163 6.68 -3.79 -18.70
C LEU A 163 7.08 -5.17 -19.26
N ALA A 164 8.12 -5.23 -20.10
CA ALA A 164 8.63 -6.49 -20.64
C ALA A 164 9.19 -7.39 -19.53
N ALA A 165 9.97 -6.84 -18.60
CA ALA A 165 10.50 -7.58 -17.45
C ALA A 165 9.38 -8.13 -16.55
N CYS A 166 8.37 -7.32 -16.24
CA CYS A 166 7.20 -7.75 -15.47
C CYS A 166 6.39 -8.82 -16.21
N SER A 167 6.21 -8.68 -17.53
CA SER A 167 5.47 -9.65 -18.34
C SER A 167 6.20 -11.00 -18.43
N ILE A 168 7.52 -10.97 -18.61
CA ILE A 168 8.37 -12.16 -18.59
C ILE A 168 8.29 -12.81 -17.19
N ALA A 169 8.47 -12.03 -16.13
CA ALA A 169 8.35 -12.53 -14.75
C ALA A 169 6.98 -13.17 -14.49
N ALA A 170 5.88 -12.58 -14.99
CA ALA A 170 4.54 -13.14 -14.85
C ALA A 170 4.37 -14.48 -15.58
N VAL A 171 4.93 -14.63 -16.78
CA VAL A 171 4.87 -15.88 -17.56
C VAL A 171 5.72 -16.98 -16.90
N PHE A 172 6.92 -16.65 -16.43
CA PHE A 172 7.77 -17.64 -15.74
C PHE A 172 7.25 -18.02 -14.37
N ALA A 173 6.56 -17.12 -13.68
CA ALA A 173 6.06 -17.38 -12.35
C ALA A 173 4.72 -18.17 -12.35
N SER A 174 4.06 -18.38 -13.50
CA SER A 174 2.69 -18.93 -13.60
C SER A 174 2.50 -20.36 -13.07
N GLN A 175 3.56 -21.14 -12.84
CA GLN A 175 3.45 -22.53 -12.37
C GLN A 175 3.28 -22.64 -10.84
N ASP A 176 3.82 -21.69 -10.05
CA ASP A 176 3.73 -21.62 -8.58
C ASP A 176 3.45 -20.19 -8.06
N PHE A 177 2.85 -19.34 -8.92
CA PHE A 177 2.78 -17.88 -8.77
C PHE A 177 2.17 -17.44 -7.44
N ILE A 178 1.07 -18.06 -7.04
CA ILE A 178 0.24 -17.57 -5.95
C ILE A 178 0.99 -17.69 -4.62
N GLY A 179 1.76 -18.76 -4.40
CA GLY A 179 2.58 -18.92 -3.19
C GLY A 179 3.70 -17.90 -3.12
N HIS A 180 4.55 -17.86 -4.17
CA HIS A 180 5.70 -16.96 -4.21
C HIS A 180 5.32 -15.46 -4.28
N PHE A 181 4.21 -15.13 -4.94
CA PHE A 181 3.70 -13.76 -4.99
C PHE A 181 3.22 -13.29 -3.61
N VAL A 182 2.46 -14.13 -2.91
CA VAL A 182 1.99 -13.83 -1.55
C VAL A 182 3.18 -13.65 -0.61
N ASP A 183 4.20 -14.51 -0.70
CA ASP A 183 5.42 -14.38 0.09
C ASP A 183 6.19 -13.09 -0.21
N MET A 184 6.34 -12.73 -1.49
CA MET A 184 7.00 -11.48 -1.89
C MET A 184 6.25 -10.25 -1.39
N VAL A 185 4.92 -10.25 -1.50
CA VAL A 185 4.06 -9.16 -0.99
C VAL A 185 4.21 -9.04 0.52
N LEU A 186 4.26 -10.15 1.25
CA LEU A 186 4.42 -10.14 2.71
C LEU A 186 5.80 -9.67 3.15
N VAL A 187 6.87 -10.07 2.46
CA VAL A 187 8.22 -9.52 2.70
C VAL A 187 8.24 -8.02 2.45
N LEU A 188 7.64 -7.57 1.35
CA LEU A 188 7.56 -6.15 1.04
C LEU A 188 6.75 -5.39 2.11
N LEU A 189 5.68 -5.98 2.64
CA LEU A 189 4.90 -5.39 3.72
C LEU A 189 5.70 -5.22 5.01
N VAL A 190 6.47 -6.22 5.43
CA VAL A 190 7.33 -6.15 6.63
C VAL A 190 8.34 -5.01 6.53
N VAL A 191 8.80 -4.71 5.32
CA VAL A 191 9.72 -3.62 4.99
C VAL A 191 8.97 -2.28 4.94
N LEU A 192 7.80 -2.23 4.30
CA LEU A 192 7.06 -0.98 4.08
C LEU A 192 6.36 -0.44 5.33
N VAL A 193 5.86 -1.31 6.22
CA VAL A 193 5.17 -0.90 7.46
C VAL A 193 6.06 -0.03 8.37
N PRO A 194 7.27 -0.48 8.80
CA PRO A 194 8.12 0.31 9.67
C PRO A 194 8.66 1.55 8.96
N TRP A 195 8.91 1.47 7.64
CA TRP A 195 9.26 2.63 6.84
C TRP A 195 8.16 3.70 6.86
N THR A 196 6.90 3.29 6.68
CA THR A 196 5.74 4.20 6.72
C THR A 196 5.57 4.80 8.11
N ALA A 197 5.71 4.01 9.17
CA ALA A 197 5.61 4.48 10.56
C ALA A 197 6.62 5.58 10.88
N ILE A 198 7.89 5.36 10.50
CA ILE A 198 8.98 6.32 10.72
C ILE A 198 8.69 7.62 9.98
N ASN A 199 8.36 7.54 8.69
CA ASN A 199 8.07 8.72 7.88
C ASN A 199 6.87 9.51 8.42
N LEU A 200 5.81 8.82 8.86
CA LEU A 200 4.61 9.48 9.37
C LEU A 200 4.91 10.26 10.65
N ILE A 201 5.69 9.69 11.56
CA ILE A 201 6.05 10.32 12.83
C ILE A 201 7.05 11.43 12.63
N ASP A 202 7.99 11.23 11.72
CA ASP A 202 8.93 12.26 11.31
C ASP A 202 8.18 13.49 10.79
N PHE A 203 7.21 13.28 9.91
CA PHE A 203 6.45 14.36 9.27
C PHE A 203 5.49 15.05 10.23
N TYR A 204 4.65 14.30 10.94
CA TYR A 204 3.57 14.87 11.75
C TYR A 204 3.98 15.22 13.18
N ALA A 205 4.80 14.41 13.83
CA ALA A 205 5.12 14.59 15.26
C ALA A 205 6.42 15.38 15.48
N ILE A 206 7.45 15.12 14.67
CA ILE A 206 8.78 15.72 14.84
C ILE A 206 8.86 17.06 14.09
N HIS A 207 8.73 17.03 12.76
CA HIS A 207 8.90 18.21 11.90
C HIS A 207 7.63 19.06 11.78
N LYS A 208 6.46 18.47 12.05
CA LYS A 208 5.14 19.12 11.92
C LYS A 208 4.98 19.79 10.55
N GLY A 209 5.49 19.15 9.50
CA GLY A 209 5.48 19.64 8.11
C GLY A 209 6.51 20.74 7.78
N GLN A 210 7.40 21.11 8.70
CA GLN A 210 8.46 22.10 8.42
C GLN A 210 9.76 21.40 8.01
N TYR A 211 10.01 21.35 6.70
CA TYR A 211 11.24 20.79 6.14
C TYR A 211 12.06 21.86 5.42
N ASP A 212 13.37 21.91 5.70
CA ASP A 212 14.33 22.64 4.89
C ASP A 212 14.60 21.88 3.57
N ILE A 213 13.96 22.33 2.49
CA ILE A 213 14.11 21.79 1.14
C ILE A 213 15.56 21.94 0.63
N ALA A 214 16.23 23.04 0.97
CA ALA A 214 17.59 23.30 0.51
C ALA A 214 18.58 22.28 1.08
N SER A 215 18.40 21.87 2.33
CA SER A 215 19.21 20.83 2.96
C SER A 215 19.01 19.44 2.34
N ILE A 216 17.82 19.12 1.82
CA ILE A 216 17.52 17.81 1.17
C ILE A 216 18.31 17.64 -0.13
N PHE A 217 18.53 18.71 -0.89
CA PHE A 217 19.26 18.65 -2.17
C PHE A 217 20.78 18.77 -2.02
N ARG A 218 21.31 18.98 -0.80
CA ARG A 218 22.75 19.07 -0.59
C ARG A 218 23.40 17.69 -0.49
N VAL A 219 24.58 17.55 -1.09
CA VAL A 219 25.35 16.29 -1.15
C VAL A 219 25.81 15.80 0.24
N ASP A 220 25.94 16.71 1.20
CA ASP A 220 26.25 16.39 2.61
C ASP A 220 24.99 16.04 3.44
N GLY A 221 23.80 16.21 2.87
CA GLY A 221 22.50 16.06 3.54
C GLY A 221 22.13 17.23 4.45
N GLY A 222 22.93 18.31 4.47
CA GLY A 222 22.72 19.50 5.29
C GLY A 222 22.43 19.20 6.76
N ILE A 223 21.33 19.78 7.27
CA ILE A 223 20.85 19.59 8.64
C ILE A 223 20.52 18.12 8.96
N TYR A 224 20.09 17.35 7.96
CA TYR A 224 19.68 15.95 8.09
C TYR A 224 20.85 14.97 8.06
N GLY A 225 22.00 15.37 7.49
CA GLY A 225 23.15 14.51 7.28
C GLY A 225 22.90 13.38 6.26
N LYS A 226 23.90 12.52 6.05
CA LYS A 226 23.84 11.44 5.03
C LYS A 226 22.97 10.24 5.42
N TYR A 227 22.91 9.93 6.72
CA TYR A 227 22.16 8.80 7.26
C TYR A 227 21.72 9.12 8.68
N ASN A 228 20.46 8.81 8.98
CA ASN A 228 19.92 8.89 10.34
C ASN A 228 20.04 7.51 11.02
N PRO A 229 21.05 7.29 11.89
CA PRO A 229 21.26 5.99 12.52
C PRO A 229 20.10 5.58 13.45
N GLN A 230 19.36 6.57 13.97
CA GLN A 230 18.20 6.31 14.83
C GLN A 230 17.00 5.82 14.03
N ALA A 231 16.76 6.40 12.86
CA ALA A 231 15.75 5.90 11.93
C ALA A 231 16.09 4.48 11.47
N LEU A 232 17.36 4.21 11.14
CA LEU A 232 17.82 2.88 10.74
C LEU A 232 17.68 1.85 11.88
N LEU A 233 17.96 2.24 13.12
CA LEU A 233 17.80 1.36 14.29
C LEU A 233 16.32 1.09 14.58
N ALA A 234 15.46 2.12 14.56
CA ALA A 234 14.02 1.94 14.71
C ALA A 234 13.45 1.05 13.60
N TYR A 235 13.95 1.19 12.37
CA TYR A 235 13.57 0.38 11.23
C TYR A 235 13.97 -1.09 11.40
N ALA A 236 15.22 -1.36 11.79
CA ALA A 236 15.71 -2.72 12.03
C ALA A 236 14.95 -3.42 13.18
N VAL A 237 14.68 -2.69 14.27
CA VAL A 237 13.88 -3.21 15.40
C VAL A 237 12.44 -3.45 14.96
N GLY A 238 11.85 -2.54 14.17
CA GLY A 238 10.52 -2.70 13.61
C GLY A 238 10.39 -3.97 12.76
N ILE A 239 11.37 -4.26 11.92
CA ILE A 239 11.42 -5.53 11.15
C ILE A 239 11.55 -6.73 12.09
N ALA A 240 12.50 -6.70 13.03
CA ALA A 240 12.78 -7.81 13.93
C ALA A 240 11.56 -8.20 14.79
N VAL A 241 10.78 -7.20 15.24
CA VAL A 241 9.59 -7.42 16.06
C VAL A 241 8.39 -7.89 15.24
N GLN A 242 8.36 -7.64 13.92
CA GLN A 242 7.32 -8.16 13.05
C GLN A 242 7.45 -9.67 12.81
N ILE A 243 8.68 -10.19 12.68
CA ILE A 243 8.98 -11.59 12.32
C ILE A 243 8.16 -12.61 13.15
N PRO A 244 8.08 -12.52 14.49
CA PRO A 244 7.35 -13.50 15.30
C PRO A 244 5.82 -13.47 15.14
N PHE A 245 5.26 -12.38 14.60
CA PHE A 245 3.82 -12.14 14.44
C PHE A 245 3.34 -12.29 12.99
N MET A 246 4.25 -12.61 12.07
CA MET A 246 3.92 -12.85 10.68
C MET A 246 3.15 -14.15 10.52
N ASN A 247 2.14 -14.13 9.66
CA ASN A 247 1.44 -15.33 9.22
C ASN A 247 1.53 -15.45 7.70
N THR A 248 2.61 -16.06 7.22
CA THR A 248 2.81 -16.27 5.78
C THR A 248 2.82 -17.76 5.44
N PRO A 249 2.50 -18.13 4.19
CA PRO A 249 2.64 -19.50 3.71
C PRO A 249 4.06 -20.07 3.90
N LEU A 250 5.09 -19.20 3.79
CA LEU A 250 6.50 -19.56 3.97
C LEU A 250 6.94 -19.64 5.44
N TYR A 251 6.38 -18.81 6.31
CA TYR A 251 6.77 -18.72 7.71
C TYR A 251 5.58 -18.32 8.60
N VAL A 252 5.18 -19.25 9.46
CA VAL A 252 4.22 -18.97 10.52
C VAL A 252 4.99 -18.72 11.80
N GLY A 253 4.99 -17.45 12.24
CA GLY A 253 5.64 -17.06 13.48
C GLY A 253 5.02 -17.78 14.69
N PRO A 254 5.82 -18.05 15.74
CA PRO A 254 5.38 -18.85 16.90
C PRO A 254 4.16 -18.24 17.61
N ILE A 255 3.98 -16.91 17.55
CA ILE A 255 2.82 -16.23 18.12
C ILE A 255 1.61 -16.32 17.19
N SER A 256 1.81 -16.23 15.87
CA SER A 256 0.75 -16.40 14.87
C SER A 256 0.12 -17.81 14.91
N GLN A 257 0.91 -18.86 15.17
CA GLN A 257 0.42 -20.23 15.31
C GLN A 257 -0.66 -20.37 16.40
N HIS A 258 -0.58 -19.55 17.46
CA HIS A 258 -1.52 -19.55 18.57
C HIS A 258 -2.78 -18.70 18.32
N ILE A 259 -2.79 -17.86 17.26
CA ILE A 259 -3.89 -16.94 16.93
C ILE A 259 -4.69 -17.44 15.70
N ASN A 260 -4.69 -18.75 15.43
CA ASN A 260 -5.42 -19.34 14.31
C ASN A 260 -5.09 -18.71 12.94
N GLY A 261 -3.83 -18.28 12.73
CA GLY A 261 -3.36 -17.80 11.42
C GLY A 261 -3.84 -16.39 11.03
N ALA A 262 -4.08 -15.49 11.97
CA ALA A 262 -4.25 -14.08 11.65
C ALA A 262 -2.88 -13.37 11.58
N ASP A 263 -2.62 -12.60 10.52
CA ASP A 263 -1.41 -11.77 10.44
C ASP A 263 -1.59 -10.47 11.24
N LEU A 264 -0.86 -10.33 12.35
CA LEU A 264 -0.83 -9.13 13.20
C LEU A 264 0.49 -8.34 13.06
N SER A 265 1.37 -8.74 12.13
CA SER A 265 2.70 -8.13 11.97
C SER A 265 2.60 -6.63 11.76
N TRP A 266 1.68 -6.15 10.93
CA TRP A 266 1.52 -4.72 10.66
C TRP A 266 1.10 -3.90 11.88
N VAL A 267 0.19 -4.41 12.73
CA VAL A 267 -0.25 -3.71 13.95
C VAL A 267 0.90 -3.57 14.92
N VAL A 268 1.63 -4.67 15.15
CA VAL A 268 2.77 -4.70 16.06
C VAL A 268 3.91 -3.85 15.51
N GLY A 269 4.17 -3.93 14.21
CA GLY A 269 5.16 -3.11 13.50
C GLY A 269 4.88 -1.63 13.69
N LEU A 270 3.65 -1.17 13.47
CA LEU A 270 3.25 0.22 13.73
C LEU A 270 3.35 0.55 15.22
N ALA A 271 2.78 -0.27 16.10
CA ALA A 271 2.69 0.00 17.53
C ALA A 271 4.06 0.05 18.23
N VAL A 272 5.07 -0.66 17.71
CA VAL A 272 6.42 -0.69 18.29
C VAL A 272 7.35 0.30 17.62
N THR A 273 7.37 0.34 16.28
CA THR A 273 8.26 1.26 15.53
C THR A 273 7.89 2.71 15.80
N SER A 274 6.61 3.00 15.99
CA SER A 274 6.13 4.37 16.18
C SER A 274 6.67 5.05 17.45
N PRO A 275 6.38 4.54 18.66
CA PRO A 275 6.88 5.12 19.90
C PRO A 275 8.40 5.01 20.00
N LEU A 276 9.01 3.95 19.45
CA LEU A 276 10.46 3.76 19.45
C LEU A 276 11.16 4.88 18.67
N TYR A 277 10.71 5.16 17.44
CA TYR A 277 11.28 6.24 16.63
C TYR A 277 11.05 7.61 17.27
N PHE A 278 9.83 7.88 17.76
CA PHE A 278 9.53 9.13 18.47
C PHE A 278 10.46 9.34 19.67
N TRP A 279 10.67 8.29 20.47
CA TRP A 279 11.55 8.34 21.63
C TRP A 279 13.02 8.55 21.25
N LEU A 280 13.53 7.81 20.27
CA LEU A 280 14.91 7.95 19.78
C LEU A 280 15.18 9.36 19.21
N ALA A 281 14.31 9.83 18.31
CA ALA A 281 14.44 11.12 17.66
C ALA A 281 14.26 12.30 18.64
N SER A 282 13.38 12.16 19.64
CA SER A 282 13.20 13.19 20.67
C SER A 282 14.42 13.35 21.59
N ARG A 283 15.25 12.30 21.73
CA ARG A 283 16.47 12.31 22.55
C ARG A 283 17.73 12.69 21.79
N ASP A 284 17.67 12.84 20.46
CA ASP A 284 18.84 13.24 19.69
C ASP A 284 19.15 14.72 19.85
N SER A 285 19.98 15.01 20.85
CA SER A 285 20.51 16.34 21.12
C SER A 285 21.41 16.86 19.99
N ALA A 286 21.98 16.00 19.13
CA ALA A 286 22.78 16.43 17.99
C ALA A 286 21.89 16.82 16.80
N TYR A 287 20.84 16.03 16.55
CA TYR A 287 19.82 16.35 15.54
C TYR A 287 19.06 17.64 15.87
N LYS A 288 18.60 17.79 17.12
CA LYS A 288 17.96 19.04 17.60
C LYS A 288 18.89 20.25 17.45
N ARG A 289 20.17 20.11 17.83
CA ARG A 289 21.16 21.18 17.65
C ARG A 289 21.31 21.58 16.18
N ARG A 290 21.32 20.62 15.24
CA ARG A 290 21.38 20.92 13.80
C ARG A 290 20.10 21.59 13.30
N MET A 291 18.91 21.17 13.77
CA MET A 291 17.65 21.83 13.43
C MET A 291 17.62 23.28 13.93
N ASP A 292 18.04 23.52 15.17
CA ASP A 292 18.10 24.87 15.75
C ASP A 292 19.15 25.75 15.04
N SER A 293 20.32 25.19 14.69
CA SER A 293 21.31 25.88 13.86
C SER A 293 20.81 26.19 12.45
N GLY A 294 20.02 25.29 11.84
CA GLY A 294 19.40 25.51 10.54
C GLY A 294 18.37 26.64 10.54
N LYS A 295 17.53 26.72 11.59
CA LYS A 295 16.58 27.83 11.78
C LYS A 295 17.28 29.18 11.96
N LEU A 296 18.45 29.21 12.61
CA LEU A 296 19.26 30.43 12.76
C LEU A 296 19.87 30.92 11.44
N VAL A 297 20.11 30.03 10.47
CA VAL A 297 20.66 30.39 9.15
C VAL A 297 19.56 30.82 8.16
N GLY A 298 18.34 30.27 8.28
CA GLY A 298 17.20 30.63 7.42
C GLY A 298 16.38 31.84 7.88
N GLY A 299 16.78 32.51 8.97
CA GLY A 299 16.06 33.63 9.59
C GLY A 299 16.52 35.03 9.18
N VAL A 300 17.18 35.19 8.02
CA VAL A 300 17.59 36.48 7.45
C VAL A 300 16.87 36.72 6.13
#